data_AF-A0A370LD86-F1
#
_entry.id   AF-A0A370LD86-F1
#
_cell.length_a   1.000
_cell.length_b   1.000
_cell.length_c   1.000
_cell.angle_alpha   90.00
_cell.angle_beta   90.00
_cell.angle_gamma   90.00
#
_symmetry.space_group_name_H-M   'P 1'
#
loop_
_entity.id
_entity.type
_entity.pdbx_description
1 polymer ?
#
loop_
_entity_poly.entity_id
_entity_poly.type
_entity_poly.pdbx_seq_one_letter_code
_entity_poly.pdbx_strand_id
1 'polypeptide(L)'
;MSQDSTSQDSTSQDSTSHDTHDHRDPAAARAANLVKLGQMASQIADFFKSYPEDQAVPAIADHINQSWGRRMRGDFLATYHAEHPDLPPLVRKAIALVRPPSPGV
;
A
#
# COMPACT_ATOMS: atom_id res chain seq x y z
N MET A 1 -32.74 -37.64 -46.35
CA MET A 1 -32.00 -38.53 -45.44
C MET A 1 -30.52 -38.25 -45.70
N SER A 2 -29.94 -37.14 -45.25
CA SER A 2 -29.58 -36.73 -43.87
C SER A 2 -28.35 -37.46 -43.32
N GLN A 3 -27.25 -36.68 -43.20
CA GLN A 3 -26.08 -36.84 -42.32
C GLN A 3 -25.11 -37.98 -42.74
N ASP A 4 -23.78 -37.78 -42.80
CA ASP A 4 -22.92 -37.42 -41.69
C ASP A 4 -21.74 -36.52 -42.11
N SER A 5 -21.68 -35.37 -41.46
CA SER A 5 -20.50 -34.52 -41.33
C SER A 5 -19.65 -35.08 -40.20
N THR A 6 -18.32 -35.11 -40.32
CA THR A 6 -17.39 -34.64 -39.26
C THR A 6 -15.95 -34.68 -39.79
N SER A 7 -15.42 -33.50 -40.11
CA SER A 7 -13.99 -33.22 -40.16
C SER A 7 -13.44 -33.11 -38.75
N GLN A 8 -12.43 -33.94 -38.44
CA GLN A 8 -11.47 -33.81 -37.33
C GLN A 8 -10.20 -34.47 -37.90
N ASP A 9 -9.06 -33.82 -38.05
CA ASP A 9 -8.18 -33.36 -36.98
C ASP A 9 -7.21 -32.35 -37.59
N SER A 10 -7.39 -31.08 -37.27
CA SER A 10 -6.35 -30.06 -37.37
C SER A 10 -6.04 -29.64 -35.96
N THR A 11 -5.30 -30.48 -35.23
CA THR A 11 -4.65 -30.04 -33.99
C THR A 11 -3.48 -29.13 -34.38
N SER A 12 -3.85 -27.87 -34.67
CA SER A 12 -2.93 -26.74 -34.69
C SER A 12 -2.24 -26.68 -33.33
N GLN A 13 -0.92 -26.75 -33.35
CA GLN A 13 -0.12 -26.34 -32.23
C GLN A 13 -0.24 -24.82 -32.10
N ASP A 14 -1.28 -24.38 -31.39
CA ASP A 14 -1.29 -23.06 -30.74
C ASP A 14 -0.28 -23.10 -29.61
N SER A 15 0.97 -22.75 -29.92
CA SER A 15 1.92 -22.34 -28.90
C SER A 15 1.53 -20.93 -28.47
N THR A 16 0.46 -20.81 -27.69
CA THR A 16 0.23 -19.64 -26.86
C THR A 16 1.36 -19.60 -25.83
N SER A 17 2.43 -18.90 -26.20
CA SER A 17 3.42 -18.37 -25.28
C SER A 17 2.68 -17.58 -24.22
N HIS A 18 2.42 -18.20 -23.08
CA HIS A 18 2.06 -17.50 -21.86
C HIS A 18 3.36 -16.91 -21.28
N ASP A 19 3.87 -15.86 -21.93
CA ASP A 19 4.77 -14.90 -21.28
C ASP A 19 3.92 -13.67 -20.92
N THR A 20 3.04 -13.84 -19.95
CA THR A 20 2.42 -12.69 -19.28
C THR A 20 3.39 -12.20 -18.22
N HIS A 21 4.50 -11.60 -18.62
CA HIS A 21 5.11 -10.58 -17.78
C HIS A 21 4.46 -9.25 -18.12
N ASP A 22 3.18 -9.12 -17.71
CA ASP A 22 2.54 -7.83 -17.58
C ASP A 22 3.41 -7.01 -16.62
N HIS A 23 4.19 -6.10 -17.21
CA HIS A 23 4.93 -5.09 -16.46
C HIS A 23 3.89 -4.10 -15.96
N ARG A 24 3.16 -4.50 -14.92
CA ARG A 24 2.27 -3.62 -14.17
C ARG A 24 3.03 -2.34 -13.88
N ASP A 25 2.51 -1.20 -14.34
CA ASP A 25 3.16 0.10 -14.24
C ASP A 25 3.82 0.28 -12.86
N PRO A 26 5.15 0.53 -12.79
CA PRO A 26 5.85 0.64 -11.51
C PRO A 26 5.28 1.77 -10.63
N ALA A 27 4.65 2.77 -11.24
CA ALA A 27 3.91 3.82 -10.55
C ALA A 27 2.65 3.29 -9.84
N ALA A 28 1.89 2.38 -10.46
CA ALA A 28 0.68 1.80 -9.87
C ALA A 28 0.99 0.85 -8.70
N ALA A 29 2.08 0.08 -8.81
CA ALA A 29 2.56 -0.75 -7.70
C ALA A 29 3.01 0.09 -6.49
N ARG A 30 3.70 1.21 -6.75
CA ARG A 30 4.10 2.17 -5.70
C ARG A 30 2.88 2.81 -5.04
N ALA A 31 1.88 3.23 -5.80
CA ALA A 31 0.63 3.77 -5.26
C ALA A 31 -0.13 2.76 -4.39
N ALA A 32 -0.19 1.49 -4.80
CA ALA A 32 -0.82 0.43 -3.98
C ALA A 32 -0.10 0.23 -2.63
N ASN A 33 1.23 0.31 -2.61
CA ASN A 33 2.01 0.24 -1.37
C ASN A 33 1.74 1.45 -0.46
N LEU A 34 1.60 2.65 -1.03
CA LEU A 34 1.26 3.86 -0.26
C LEU A 34 -0.12 3.74 0.40
N VAL A 35 -1.13 3.28 -0.34
CA VAL A 35 -2.47 3.01 0.22
C VAL A 35 -2.38 2.02 1.38
N LYS A 36 -1.55 0.97 1.26
CA LYS A 36 -1.31 0.00 2.33
C LYS A 36 -0.72 0.66 3.58
N LEU A 37 0.22 1.59 3.43
CA LEU A 37 0.80 2.35 4.54
C LEU A 37 -0.27 3.17 5.28
N GLY A 38 -1.14 3.87 4.55
CA GLY A 38 -2.26 4.61 5.16
C GLY A 38 -3.21 3.71 5.95
N GLN A 39 -3.56 2.55 5.39
CA GLN A 39 -4.39 1.55 6.07
C GLN A 39 -3.74 1.02 7.35
N MET A 40 -2.43 0.74 7.33
CA MET A 40 -1.71 0.32 8.54
C MET A 40 -1.66 1.44 9.59
N ALA A 41 -1.44 2.69 9.19
CA ALA A 41 -1.47 3.84 10.11
C ALA A 41 -2.85 3.99 10.77
N SER A 42 -3.93 3.80 10.00
CA SER A 42 -5.29 3.80 10.54
C SER A 42 -5.53 2.69 11.55
N GLN A 43 -5.03 1.47 11.28
CA GLN A 43 -5.12 0.35 12.22
C GLN A 43 -4.37 0.61 13.53
N ILE A 44 -3.21 1.27 13.47
CA ILE A 44 -2.46 1.70 14.66
C ILE A 44 -3.30 2.72 15.44
N ALA A 45 -3.89 3.71 14.76
CA ALA A 45 -4.75 4.70 15.39
C ALA A 45 -5.97 4.07 16.08
N ASP A 46 -6.57 3.05 15.46
CA ASP A 46 -7.69 2.30 16.03
C ASP A 46 -7.33 1.59 17.33
N PHE A 47 -6.08 1.14 17.49
CA PHE A 47 -5.60 0.57 18.73
C PHE A 47 -5.46 1.63 19.83
N PHE A 48 -4.98 2.82 19.47
CA PHE A 48 -4.74 3.90 20.42
C PHE A 48 -5.96 4.80 20.69
N LYS A 49 -7.10 4.59 20.01
CA LYS A 49 -8.31 5.41 20.17
C LYS A 49 -8.95 5.34 21.56
N SER A 50 -8.64 4.32 22.36
CA SER A 50 -9.09 4.19 23.74
C SER A 50 -8.27 5.02 24.72
N TYR A 51 -7.10 5.52 24.30
CA TYR A 51 -6.25 6.39 25.09
C TYR A 51 -6.63 7.86 24.84
N PRO A 52 -6.41 8.74 25.83
CA PRO A 52 -6.60 10.17 25.64
C PRO A 52 -5.61 10.69 24.58
N GLU A 53 -6.02 11.71 23.83
CA GLU A 53 -5.30 12.18 22.65
C GLU A 53 -3.85 12.61 22.95
N ASP A 54 -3.63 13.23 24.10
CA ASP A 54 -2.34 13.66 24.61
C ASP A 54 -1.34 12.50 24.77
N GLN A 55 -1.82 11.29 25.05
CA GLN A 55 -1.01 10.07 25.12
C GLN A 55 -1.01 9.29 23.80
N ALA A 56 -2.15 9.24 23.11
CA ALA A 56 -2.31 8.51 21.87
C ALA A 56 -1.43 9.07 20.74
N VAL A 57 -1.37 10.40 20.59
CA VAL A 57 -0.59 11.06 19.53
C VAL A 57 0.92 10.72 19.60
N PRO A 58 1.62 10.94 20.73
CA PRO A 58 3.03 10.57 20.83
C PRO A 58 3.23 9.05 20.74
N ALA A 59 2.33 8.24 21.31
CA ALA A 59 2.43 6.78 21.24
C ALA A 59 2.30 6.23 19.81
N ILE A 60 1.39 6.78 19.00
CA ILE A 60 1.24 6.43 17.57
C ILE A 60 2.51 6.80 16.81
N ALA A 61 3.05 8.00 17.02
CA ALA A 61 4.27 8.44 16.35
C ALA A 61 5.46 7.53 16.68
N ASP A 62 5.64 7.19 17.95
CA ASP A 62 6.67 6.27 18.41
C ASP A 62 6.48 4.85 17.85
N HIS A 63 5.24 4.38 17.76
CA HIS A 63 4.94 3.08 17.15
C HIS A 63 5.28 3.08 15.66
N ILE A 64 4.94 4.13 14.91
CA ILE A 64 5.34 4.27 13.50
C ILE A 64 6.86 4.31 13.36
N ASN A 65 7.55 5.05 14.22
CA ASN A 65 9.00 5.16 14.21
C ASN A 65 9.71 3.81 14.45
N GLN A 66 9.15 2.96 15.31
CA GLN A 66 9.70 1.64 15.65
C GLN A 66 9.29 0.56 14.64
N SER A 67 8.03 0.58 14.20
CA SER A 67 7.49 -0.42 13.29
C SER A 67 7.96 -0.23 11.85
N TRP A 68 8.28 1.01 11.42
CA TRP A 68 8.58 1.30 10.02
C TRP A 68 10.04 1.71 9.78
N GLY A 69 10.64 1.09 8.77
CA GLY A 69 11.98 1.44 8.28
C GLY A 69 12.04 2.82 7.62
N ARG A 70 13.27 3.29 7.33
CA ARG A 70 13.53 4.60 6.73
C ARG A 70 12.73 4.86 5.44
N ARG A 71 12.69 3.89 4.51
CA ARG A 71 11.96 4.06 3.24
C ARG A 71 10.45 4.21 3.44
N MET A 72 9.84 3.34 4.26
CA MET A 72 8.40 3.41 4.57
C MET A 72 8.02 4.74 5.19
N ARG A 73 8.81 5.26 6.15
CA ARG A 73 8.58 6.58 6.73
C ARG A 73 8.68 7.70 5.70
N GLY A 74 9.66 7.62 4.80
CA GLY A 74 9.78 8.59 3.70
C GLY A 74 8.61 8.55 2.74
N ASP A 75 8.24 7.37 2.27
CA ASP A 75 7.12 7.17 1.35
C ASP A 75 5.78 7.61 1.98
N PHE A 76 5.59 7.33 3.28
CA PHE A 76 4.42 7.79 4.01
C PHE A 76 4.40 9.30 4.18
N LEU A 77 5.49 9.92 4.66
CA LEU A 77 5.55 11.38 4.85
C LEU A 77 5.47 12.16 3.54
N ALA A 78 5.90 11.57 2.42
CA ALA A 78 5.79 12.18 1.10
C ALA A 78 4.37 12.11 0.52
N THR A 79 3.53 11.19 1.00
CA THR A 79 2.17 10.97 0.47
C THR A 79 1.11 11.52 1.41
N TYR A 80 1.30 11.31 2.71
CA TYR A 80 0.38 11.63 3.77
C TYR A 80 0.92 12.81 4.57
N HIS A 81 0.10 13.85 4.65
CA HIS A 81 0.39 15.07 5.39
C HIS A 81 -0.68 15.31 6.47
N ALA A 82 -0.42 16.25 7.36
CA ALA A 82 -1.33 16.60 8.46
C ALA A 82 -2.74 17.00 7.98
N GLU A 83 -2.90 17.41 6.72
CA GLU A 83 -4.19 17.79 6.13
C GLU A 83 -4.88 16.68 5.33
N HIS A 84 -4.30 15.48 5.24
CA HIS A 84 -4.84 14.41 4.41
C HIS A 84 -6.19 13.90 4.95
N PRO A 85 -7.33 14.12 4.27
CA PRO A 85 -8.66 13.89 4.83
C PRO A 85 -8.95 12.41 5.13
N ASP A 86 -8.30 11.50 4.38
CA ASP A 86 -8.49 10.05 4.53
C ASP A 86 -7.79 9.46 5.77
N LEU A 87 -7.02 10.26 6.51
CA LEU A 87 -6.34 9.80 7.72
C LEU A 87 -7.08 10.17 9.01
N PRO A 88 -7.07 9.27 10.02
CA PRO A 88 -7.63 9.58 11.32
C PRO A 88 -6.99 10.82 11.93
N PRO A 89 -7.76 11.64 12.69
CA PRO A 89 -7.23 12.85 13.33
C PRO A 89 -6.02 12.58 14.22
N LEU A 90 -5.98 11.42 14.89
CA LEU A 90 -4.84 11.01 15.71
C LEU A 90 -3.56 10.81 14.89
N VAL A 91 -3.67 10.16 13.72
CA VAL A 91 -2.52 9.95 12.81
C VAL A 91 -2.05 11.28 12.25
N ARG A 92 -2.97 12.16 11.85
CA ARG A 92 -2.64 13.49 11.32
C ARG A 92 -1.81 14.32 12.30
N LYS A 93 -2.15 14.26 13.59
CA LYS A 93 -1.37 14.89 14.66
C LYS A 93 -0.03 14.19 14.89
N ALA A 94 -0.02 12.86 14.83
CA ALA A 94 1.19 12.05 15.01
C ALA A 94 2.22 12.25 13.87
N ILE A 95 1.79 12.55 12.63
CA ILE A 95 2.67 12.79 11.48
C ILE A 95 3.74 13.84 11.79
N ALA A 96 3.40 14.92 12.50
CA ALA A 96 4.33 15.98 12.87
C ALA A 96 5.44 15.50 13.84
N LEU A 97 5.23 14.38 14.53
CA LEU A 97 6.16 13.76 15.47
C LEU A 97 6.93 12.58 14.87
N VAL A 98 6.50 12.07 13.71
CA VAL A 98 7.20 10.98 13.01
C VAL A 98 8.55 11.50 12.54
N ARG A 99 9.62 10.74 12.83
CA ARG A 99 10.96 11.16 12.44
C ARG A 99 11.10 11.13 10.92
N PRO A 100 11.54 12.22 10.28
CA PRO A 100 11.80 12.19 8.85
C PRO A 100 12.90 11.17 8.55
N PRO A 101 12.91 10.57 7.35
CA PRO A 101 14.07 9.84 6.89
C PRO A 101 15.23 10.84 6.82
N SER A 102 16.18 10.77 7.76
CA SER A 102 17.37 11.60 7.66
C SER A 102 18.05 11.30 6.31
N PRO A 103 18.39 12.32 5.50
CA PRO A 103 19.22 12.09 4.34
C PRO A 103 20.54 11.55 4.87
N GLY A 104 20.85 10.30 4.57
CA GLY A 104 22.20 9.78 4.75
C GLY A 104 23.06 10.54 3.75
N VAL A 105 23.78 11.53 4.23
CA VAL A 105 24.88 12.19 3.52
C VAL A 105 26.10 11.28 3.52
#